data_AF-A0A972W8Z3-F1
#
_entry.id   AF-A0A972W8Z3-F1
#
_cell.length_a   1.000
_cell.length_b   1.000
_cell.length_c   1.000
_cell.angle_alpha   90.00
_cell.angle_beta   90.00
_cell.angle_gamma   90.00
#
_symmetry.space_group_name_H-M   'P 1'
#
loop_
_entity.id
_entity.type
_entity.pdbx_description
1 polymer ?
#
loop_
_entity_poly.entity_id
_entity_poly.type
_entity_poly.pdbx_seq_one_letter_code
_entity_poly.pdbx_strand_id
1 'polypeptide(L)'
;MSKPFFNFMKLLGNAVRDLAPIILVIAFFQIIVLRQPFPDIGGVLVGMVCVVFGLALFVQGLEMGLFPIGETMAQAMARKGSLPVLLVFAFALGFGTTVAE
;
A
#
# COMPACT_ATOMS: atom_id res chain seq x y z
N MET A 1 -14.07 -2.06 24.72
CA MET A 1 -13.34 -3.24 24.18
C MET A 1 -13.42 -3.35 22.64
N SER A 2 -13.82 -2.30 21.91
CA SER A 2 -14.13 -2.33 20.45
C SER A 2 -13.17 -1.54 19.54
N LYS A 3 -12.12 -0.91 20.08
CA LYS A 3 -11.19 -0.04 19.32
C LYS A 3 -10.32 -0.74 18.26
N PRO A 4 -9.80 -1.98 18.44
CA PRO A 4 -8.90 -2.58 17.44
C PRO A 4 -9.65 -3.01 16.17
N PHE A 5 -10.90 -3.48 16.31
CA PHE A 5 -11.71 -3.90 15.17
C PHE A 5 -12.07 -2.73 14.24
N PHE A 6 -12.34 -1.54 14.81
CA PHE A 6 -12.65 -0.35 14.03
C PHE A 6 -11.43 0.16 13.23
N ASN A 7 -10.23 0.06 13.80
CA ASN A 7 -9.00 0.40 13.06
C ASN A 7 -8.75 -0.56 11.90
N PHE A 8 -8.93 -1.86 12.11
CA PHE A 8 -8.78 -2.84 11.04
C PHE A 8 -9.80 -2.62 9.91
N MET A 9 -11.05 -2.30 10.26
CA MET A 9 -12.08 -1.99 9.26
C MET A 9 -11.80 -0.68 8.50
N LYS A 10 -11.17 0.30 9.16
CA LYS A 10 -10.69 1.53 8.52
C LYS A 10 -9.51 1.26 7.58
N LEU A 11 -8.58 0.37 7.97
CA LEU A 11 -7.46 -0.07 7.11
C LEU A 11 -7.97 -0.78 5.85
N LEU A 12 -8.95 -1.67 5.96
CA LEU A 12 -9.58 -2.29 4.79
C LEU A 12 -10.24 -1.24 3.88
N GLY A 13 -10.93 -0.25 4.45
CA GLY A 13 -11.52 0.84 3.67
C GLY A 13 -10.49 1.68 2.91
N ASN A 14 -9.34 1.96 3.54
CA ASN A 14 -8.23 2.65 2.88
C ASN A 14 -7.62 1.80 1.77
N ALA A 15 -7.36 0.52 2.01
CA ALA A 15 -6.84 -0.41 1.01
C ALA A 15 -7.72 -0.48 -0.25
N VAL A 16 -9.05 -0.51 -0.08
CA VAL A 16 -9.99 -0.46 -1.21
C VAL A 16 -9.90 0.86 -1.97
N ARG A 17 -9.76 1.98 -1.25
CA ARG A 17 -9.60 3.31 -1.87
C ARG A 17 -8.30 3.43 -2.66
N ASP A 18 -7.21 2.83 -2.15
CA ASP A 18 -5.91 2.82 -2.82
C ASP A 18 -5.92 1.93 -4.07
N LEU A 19 -6.71 0.85 -4.06
CA LEU A 19 -6.91 -0.03 -5.21
C LEU A 19 -7.88 0.52 -6.25
N ALA A 20 -8.81 1.38 -5.87
CA ALA A 20 -9.83 1.95 -6.75
C ALA A 20 -9.27 2.55 -8.06
N PRO A 21 -8.21 3.41 -8.05
CA PRO A 21 -7.64 3.93 -9.30
C PRO A 21 -7.08 2.83 -10.19
N ILE A 22 -6.45 1.80 -9.63
CA ILE A 22 -5.89 0.67 -10.40
C ILE A 22 -7.03 -0.12 -11.06
N ILE A 23 -8.07 -0.46 -10.29
CA ILE A 23 -9.25 -1.16 -10.79
C ILE A 23 -9.93 -0.34 -11.90
N LEU A 24 -10.05 0.97 -11.71
CA LEU A 24 -10.67 1.87 -12.68
C LEU A 24 -9.88 1.91 -13.99
N VAL A 25 -8.55 2.01 -13.92
CA VAL A 25 -7.69 1.98 -15.11
C VAL A 25 -7.81 0.64 -15.83
N ILE A 26 -7.74 -0.48 -15.11
CA ILE A 26 -7.90 -1.82 -15.70
C ILE A 26 -9.27 -1.95 -16.39
N ALA A 27 -10.35 -1.52 -15.72
CA ALA A 27 -11.69 -1.58 -16.28
C ALA A 27 -11.84 -0.70 -17.52
N PHE A 28 -11.27 0.51 -17.50
CA PHE A 28 -11.24 1.40 -18.65
C PHE A 28 -10.55 0.73 -19.85
N PHE A 29 -9.34 0.20 -19.65
CA PHE A 29 -8.59 -0.44 -20.72
C PHE A 29 -9.27 -1.71 -21.24
N GLN A 30 -9.85 -2.54 -20.37
CA GLN A 30 -10.54 -3.76 -20.82
C GLN A 30 -11.80 -3.46 -21.64
N ILE A 31 -12.65 -2.54 -21.17
CA ILE A 31 -13.94 -2.26 -21.80
C ILE A 31 -13.77 -1.39 -23.04
N ILE A 32 -13.00 -0.31 -22.95
CA ILE A 32 -12.97 0.74 -23.99
C ILE A 32 -11.87 0.46 -25.02
N VAL A 33 -10.68 0.08 -24.58
CA VAL A 33 -9.51 -0.10 -25.47
C VAL A 33 -9.47 -1.51 -26.07
N LEU A 34 -9.53 -2.54 -25.21
CA LEU A 34 -9.38 -3.94 -25.62
C LEU A 34 -10.69 -4.56 -26.12
N ARG A 35 -11.85 -3.99 -25.76
CA ARG A 35 -13.20 -4.47 -26.12
C ARG A 35 -13.41 -5.97 -25.83
N GLN A 36 -12.78 -6.49 -24.78
CA GLN A 36 -13.00 -7.86 -24.34
C GLN A 36 -13.91 -7.85 -23.11
N PRO A 37 -14.94 -8.73 -23.04
CA PRO A 37 -15.67 -8.94 -21.79
C PRO A 37 -14.69 -9.49 -20.75
N PHE A 38 -14.82 -9.04 -19.49
CA PHE A 38 -13.99 -9.53 -18.39
C PHE A 38 -13.98 -11.06 -18.38
N PRO A 39 -12.84 -11.71 -18.64
CA PRO A 39 -12.75 -13.16 -18.52
C PRO A 39 -12.83 -13.50 -17.02
N ASP A 40 -13.73 -14.42 -16.68
CA ASP A 40 -13.87 -14.98 -15.33
C ASP A 40 -13.99 -13.94 -14.19
N ILE A 41 -15.11 -13.23 -14.16
CA ILE A 41 -15.45 -12.25 -13.11
C ILE A 41 -15.37 -12.88 -11.71
N GLY A 42 -15.65 -14.19 -11.59
CA GLY A 42 -15.56 -14.92 -10.33
C GLY A 42 -14.12 -15.01 -9.82
N GLY A 43 -13.18 -15.40 -10.68
CA GLY A 43 -11.76 -15.41 -10.37
C GLY A 43 -11.22 -14.02 -10.01
N VAL A 44 -11.63 -12.98 -10.73
CA VAL A 44 -11.22 -11.59 -10.45
C VAL A 44 -11.73 -11.11 -9.09
N LEU A 45 -12.98 -11.42 -8.73
CA LEU A 45 -13.55 -11.07 -7.42
C LEU A 45 -12.80 -11.73 -6.28
N VAL A 46 -12.50 -13.03 -6.39
CA VAL A 46 -11.74 -13.75 -5.37
C VAL A 46 -10.32 -13.18 -5.25
N GLY A 47 -9.67 -12.90 -6.39
CA GLY A 47 -8.36 -12.25 -6.42
C GLY A 47 -8.37 -10.90 -5.73
N MET A 48 -9.36 -10.04 -6.02
CA MET A 48 -9.52 -8.75 -5.36
C MET A 48 -9.66 -8.87 -3.84
N VAL A 49 -10.50 -9.80 -3.36
CA VAL A 49 -10.67 -10.02 -1.92
C VAL A 49 -9.34 -10.44 -1.30
N CYS A 50 -8.63 -11.40 -1.91
CA CYS A 50 -7.31 -11.82 -1.44
C CYS A 50 -6.30 -10.67 -1.40
N VAL A 51 -6.27 -9.80 -2.42
CA VAL A 51 -5.38 -8.64 -2.46
C VAL A 51 -5.71 -7.64 -1.36
N VAL A 52 -7.00 -7.30 -1.16
CA VAL A 52 -7.41 -6.35 -0.11
C VAL A 52 -7.03 -6.87 1.28
N PHE A 53 -7.30 -8.16 1.55
CA PHE A 53 -6.88 -8.78 2.82
C PHE A 53 -5.36 -8.83 2.98
N GLY A 54 -4.64 -9.20 1.91
CA GLY A 54 -3.17 -9.25 1.90
C GLY A 54 -2.55 -7.88 2.17
N LEU A 55 -3.03 -6.83 1.49
CA LEU A 55 -2.57 -5.46 1.68
C LEU A 55 -2.87 -4.96 3.10
N ALA A 56 -4.05 -5.24 3.63
CA ALA A 56 -4.40 -4.84 4.99
C ALA A 56 -3.53 -5.53 6.05
N LEU A 57 -3.28 -6.84 5.92
CA LEU A 57 -2.38 -7.57 6.81
C LEU A 57 -0.92 -7.10 6.67
N PHE A 58 -0.48 -6.81 5.45
CA PHE A 58 0.85 -6.28 5.18
C PHE A 58 1.05 -4.91 5.84
N VAL A 59 0.15 -3.95 5.61
CA VAL A 59 0.20 -2.61 6.22
C VAL A 59 0.16 -2.71 7.74
N GLN A 60 -0.71 -3.55 8.31
CA GLN A 60 -0.76 -3.79 9.75
C GLN A 60 0.56 -4.33 10.28
N GLY A 61 1.23 -5.24 9.56
CA GLY A 61 2.56 -5.75 9.89
C GLY A 61 3.64 -4.67 9.84
N LEU A 62 3.59 -3.79 8.83
CA LEU A 62 4.51 -2.66 8.71
C LEU A 62 4.36 -1.67 9.87
N GLU A 63 3.12 -1.32 10.24
CA GLU A 63 2.82 -0.43 11.37
C GLU A 63 3.35 -0.96 12.70
N MET A 64 3.36 -2.28 12.90
CA MET A 64 3.87 -2.89 14.13
C MET A 64 5.39 -3.04 14.15
N GLY A 65 6.03 -3.17 12.99
CA GLY A 65 7.46 -3.50 12.89
C GLY A 65 8.29 -2.42 12.22
N LEU A 66 8.13 -2.27 10.90
CA LEU A 66 9.05 -1.50 10.07
C LEU A 66 8.87 0.02 10.24
N PHE A 67 7.64 0.52 10.34
CA PHE A 67 7.35 1.94 10.46
C PHE A 67 7.88 2.57 11.75
N PRO A 68 7.69 1.97 12.94
CA PRO A 68 8.27 2.49 14.19
C PRO A 68 9.81 2.60 14.13
N ILE A 69 10.47 1.61 13.51
CA ILE A 69 11.93 1.64 13.33
C ILE A 69 12.33 2.73 12.35
N GLY A 70 11.62 2.86 11.23
CA GLY A 70 11.86 3.89 10.22
C GLY A 70 11.68 5.31 10.77
N GLU A 71 10.60 5.56 11.52
CA GLU A 71 10.30 6.87 12.12
C GLU A 71 11.34 7.27 13.16
N THR A 72 11.72 6.35 14.06
CA THR A 72 12.74 6.63 15.07
C THR A 72 14.12 6.89 14.45
N MET A 73 14.51 6.13 13.42
CA MET A 73 15.72 6.37 12.64
C MET A 73 15.70 7.73 11.92
N ALA A 74 14.59 8.04 11.23
CA ALA A 74 14.42 9.31 10.51
C ALA A 74 14.45 10.50 11.48
N GLN A 75 13.80 10.38 12.64
CA GLN A 75 13.77 11.42 13.66
C GLN A 75 15.14 11.64 14.31
N ALA A 76 15.91 10.56 14.54
CA ALA A 76 17.30 10.65 15.00
C ALA A 76 18.20 11.36 13.98
N MET A 77 18.06 11.04 12.69
CA MET A 77 18.77 11.73 11.60
C MET A 77 18.38 13.21 11.48
N ALA A 78 17.08 13.51 11.57
CA ALA A 78 16.58 14.88 11.52
C ALA A 78 17.11 15.73 12.69
N ARG A 79 17.13 15.18 13.92
CA ARG A 79 17.70 15.87 15.10
C ARG A 79 19.20 16.11 14.98
N LYS A 80 19.93 15.26 14.27
CA LYS A 80 21.37 15.43 14.04
C LYS A 80 21.69 16.62 13.11
N GLY A 81 20.68 17.20 12.45
CA GLY A 81 20.82 18.43 11.64
C GLY A 81 21.47 18.24 10.27
N SER A 82 21.71 17.00 9.82
CA SER A 82 22.37 16.74 8.54
C SER A 82 21.37 16.47 7.41
N LEU A 83 20.88 17.56 6.78
CA LEU A 83 20.04 17.51 5.57
C LEU A 83 20.53 16.55 4.47
N PRO A 84 21.82 16.49 4.09
CA PRO A 84 22.25 15.58 3.03
C PRO A 84 22.06 14.10 3.39
N VAL A 85 22.21 13.73 4.66
CA VAL A 85 22.01 12.35 5.12
C VAL A 85 20.52 11.97 5.06
N LEU A 86 19.65 12.90 5.44
CA LEU A 86 18.20 12.70 5.35
C LEU A 86 17.76 12.50 3.89
N LEU A 87 18.31 13.29 2.97
CA LEU A 87 18.02 13.17 1.53
C LEU A 87 18.49 11.84 0.96
N VAL A 88 19.70 11.38 1.28
CA VAL A 88 20.20 10.07 0.83
C VAL A 88 19.35 8.95 1.41
N PHE A 89 18.93 9.04 2.67
CA PHE A 89 18.06 8.06 3.30
C PHE A 89 16.68 7.99 2.63
N ALA A 90 16.02 9.14 2.42
CA ALA A 90 14.72 9.20 1.74
C ALA A 90 14.81 8.70 0.29
N PHE A 91 15.88 9.05 -0.41
CA PHE A 91 16.16 8.54 -1.76
C PHE A 91 16.34 7.02 -1.75
N ALA A 92 17.13 6.47 -0.82
CA ALA A 92 17.36 5.03 -0.72
C ALA A 92 16.08 4.25 -0.40
N LEU A 93 15.20 4.79 0.46
CA LEU A 93 13.90 4.19 0.74
C LEU A 93 12.99 4.21 -0.50
N GLY A 94 12.87 5.36 -1.17
CA GLY A 94 12.06 5.45 -2.39
C GLY A 94 12.60 4.58 -3.53
N PHE A 95 13.93 4.51 -3.68
CA PHE A 95 14.57 3.60 -4.62
C PHE A 95 14.29 2.13 -4.27
N GLY A 96 14.39 1.77 -2.98
CA GLY A 96 14.09 0.43 -2.50
C GLY A 96 12.65 0.00 -2.79
N THR A 97 11.68 0.89 -2.63
CA THR A 97 10.28 0.59 -2.97
C THR A 97 10.08 0.36 -4.46
N THR A 98 10.67 1.20 -5.33
CA THR A 98 10.57 1.02 -6.79
C THR A 98 11.29 -0.23 -7.30
N VAL A 99 12.31 -0.74 -6.60
CA VAL A 99 12.95 -2.03 -6.94
C VAL A 99 12.10 -3.23 -6.51
N ALA A 100 11.26 -3.06 -5.47
CA ALA A 100 10.41 -4.11 -4.94
C ALA A 100 9.06 -4.24 -5.69
N GLU A 101 8.55 -3.12 -6.23
CA GLU A 101 7.39 -3.07 -7.15
C GLU A 101 7.75 -3.58 -8.55
#